data_AF-A0ABD0U7X8-F1
#
_entry.id   AF-A0ABD0U7X8-F1
#
_cell.length_a   1.000
_cell.length_b   1.000
_cell.length_c   1.000
_cell.angle_alpha   90.00
_cell.angle_beta   90.00
_cell.angle_gamma   90.00
#
_symmetry.space_group_name_H-M   'P 1'
#
loop_
_entity.id
_entity.type
_entity.pdbx_description
1 polymer ?
#
loop_
_entity_poly.entity_id
_entity_poly.type
_entity_poly.pdbx_seq_one_letter_code
_entity_poly.pdbx_strand_id
1 'polypeptide(L)'
;MEGGESDDDQVMSEVHLGCPPNFSGPYVTHFTFSLPPNKADLIGTKIISLDEDGDLALARRKGDQNHAYDTGCQSFKLDDDGDLVLSRKRKSRVARSICKLTVQHSITSSLPNVGLQVWMAELLLSDYLLHRSFISSSFDDITALELGAGTGLAGIVLARIAKTVFLTDYGNEILDNCAKNVRLSSSFSELNEASIHVRELNWKESWPPHTETIQKSKYSWTASEVAEAERATLILAADVIYSDDLTESLFNILEKLMSRGSEKVLYLALEKRYNFSLDDLDVVANGYAKFRSFCKDDEECRMPDDVLLPCFVGEQIDIFKIPQYIREYERGRDLELWRIRYCKKRSPLV
;
A
#
# COMPACT_ATOMS: atom_id res chain seq x y z
N MET A 1 -12.20 -36.91 23.56
CA MET A 1 -12.66 -36.51 22.22
C MET A 1 -12.63 -35.00 22.21
N GLU A 2 -11.45 -34.45 21.94
CA GLU A 2 -11.32 -33.02 21.69
C GLU A 2 -11.82 -32.80 20.26
N GLY A 3 -12.94 -32.12 20.13
CA GLY A 3 -13.41 -31.63 18.83
C GLY A 3 -12.51 -30.47 18.45
N GLY A 4 -11.48 -30.72 17.64
CA GLY A 4 -10.81 -29.66 16.92
C GLY A 4 -11.82 -29.09 15.92
N GLU A 5 -12.29 -27.87 16.15
CA GLU A 5 -12.91 -27.08 15.09
C GLU A 5 -11.87 -26.97 13.97
N SER A 6 -12.21 -27.45 12.78
CA SER A 6 -11.37 -27.22 11.60
C SER A 6 -11.33 -25.72 11.31
N ASP A 7 -10.16 -25.19 10.95
CA ASP A 7 -9.99 -23.78 10.51
C ASP A 7 -10.98 -23.37 9.41
N ASP A 8 -11.56 -24.34 8.69
CA ASP A 8 -12.61 -24.14 7.69
C ASP A 8 -13.93 -23.54 8.25
N ASP A 9 -14.20 -23.69 9.55
CA ASP A 9 -15.43 -23.20 10.20
C ASP A 9 -15.30 -21.77 10.78
N GLN A 10 -14.08 -21.23 10.86
CA GLN A 10 -13.84 -19.87 11.36
C GLN A 10 -14.12 -18.82 10.28
N VAL A 11 -15.04 -17.90 10.59
CA VAL A 11 -15.48 -16.82 9.68
C VAL A 11 -15.02 -15.48 10.22
N MET A 12 -14.39 -14.68 9.36
CA MET A 12 -14.09 -13.28 9.67
C MET A 12 -15.37 -12.45 9.49
N SER A 13 -15.92 -11.95 10.59
CA SER A 13 -17.15 -11.15 10.60
C SER A 13 -16.94 -9.67 10.27
N GLU A 14 -15.69 -9.24 10.13
CA GLU A 14 -15.36 -7.85 9.78
C GLU A 14 -15.84 -7.53 8.36
N VAL A 15 -16.54 -6.41 8.20
CA VAL A 15 -17.00 -5.91 6.90
C VAL A 15 -16.48 -4.49 6.75
N HIS A 16 -15.51 -4.30 5.87
CA HIS A 16 -14.82 -3.02 5.66
C HIS A 16 -15.38 -2.23 4.47
N LEU A 17 -15.99 -2.92 3.51
CA LEU A 17 -16.73 -2.33 2.40
C LEU A 17 -18.14 -2.93 2.36
N GLY A 18 -19.14 -2.08 2.62
CA GLY A 18 -20.54 -2.47 2.62
C GLY A 18 -21.11 -2.75 1.22
N CYS A 19 -22.25 -3.43 1.18
CA CYS A 19 -23.06 -3.63 -0.01
C CYS A 19 -24.52 -3.25 0.27
N PRO A 20 -25.36 -3.06 -0.77
CA PRO A 20 -26.80 -2.88 -0.59
C PRO A 20 -27.44 -4.08 0.13
N PRO A 21 -28.54 -3.87 0.89
CA PRO A 21 -29.21 -4.95 1.62
C PRO A 21 -29.73 -6.04 0.67
N ASN A 22 -29.76 -7.29 1.16
CA ASN A 22 -30.19 -8.50 0.44
C ASN A 22 -29.30 -8.91 -0.75
N PHE A 23 -28.04 -8.45 -0.79
CA PHE A 23 -27.06 -8.92 -1.77
C PHE A 23 -26.45 -10.26 -1.35
N SER A 24 -26.24 -11.17 -2.30
CA SER A 24 -25.55 -12.44 -2.09
C SER A 24 -24.43 -12.64 -3.12
N GLY A 25 -23.29 -13.13 -2.67
CA GLY A 25 -22.11 -13.36 -3.51
C GLY A 25 -21.13 -12.18 -3.55
N PRO A 26 -20.21 -12.16 -4.54
CA PRO A 26 -19.19 -11.12 -4.66
C PRO A 26 -19.79 -9.79 -5.13
N TYR A 27 -19.42 -8.70 -4.46
CA TYR A 27 -19.86 -7.34 -4.75
C TYR A 27 -18.78 -6.56 -5.52
N VAL A 28 -19.21 -5.57 -6.30
CA VAL A 28 -18.30 -4.70 -7.07
C VAL A 28 -18.40 -3.29 -6.53
N THR A 29 -17.28 -2.79 -6.00
CA THR A 29 -17.14 -1.42 -5.52
C THR A 29 -16.43 -0.56 -6.56
N HIS A 30 -16.89 0.68 -6.70
CA HIS A 30 -16.30 1.68 -7.59
C HIS A 30 -15.73 2.84 -6.79
N PHE A 31 -14.41 2.89 -6.68
CA PHE A 31 -13.73 4.02 -6.06
C PHE A 31 -13.55 5.14 -7.08
N THR A 32 -13.81 6.38 -6.66
CA THR A 32 -13.59 7.56 -7.50
C THR A 32 -12.75 8.59 -6.78
N PHE A 33 -11.70 9.07 -7.44
CA PHE A 33 -10.87 10.13 -6.88
C PHE A 33 -10.46 11.12 -7.97
N SER A 34 -10.21 12.36 -7.53
CA SER A 34 -9.80 13.44 -8.43
C SER A 34 -8.30 13.47 -8.55
N LEU A 35 -7.78 13.36 -9.77
CA LEU A 35 -6.37 13.62 -10.03
C LEU A 35 -6.11 15.12 -9.77
N PRO A 36 -5.02 15.48 -9.06
CA PRO A 36 -4.55 16.85 -9.04
C PRO A 36 -4.24 17.30 -10.48
N PRO A 37 -4.39 18.60 -10.79
CA PRO A 37 -3.99 19.13 -12.09
C PRO A 37 -2.50 18.80 -12.33
N ASN A 38 -2.14 18.52 -13.59
CA ASN A 38 -0.85 17.98 -14.05
C ASN A 38 0.38 18.45 -13.24
N LYS A 39 1.42 17.60 -13.13
CA LYS A 39 2.76 17.97 -12.59
C LYS A 39 3.25 19.33 -13.15
N ALA A 40 2.96 19.65 -14.41
CA ALA A 40 3.28 20.94 -15.05
C ALA A 40 2.54 22.17 -14.47
N ASP A 41 1.31 22.02 -13.97
CA ASP A 41 0.52 23.12 -13.37
C ASP A 41 0.88 23.37 -11.90
N LEU A 42 1.42 22.36 -11.21
CA LEU A 42 2.03 22.49 -9.87
C LEU A 42 3.35 23.28 -9.93
N ILE A 43 4.10 23.18 -11.03
CA ILE A 43 5.33 23.95 -11.27
C ILE A 43 5.02 25.46 -11.42
N GLY A 44 3.80 25.83 -11.83
CA GLY A 44 3.37 27.22 -11.98
C GLY A 44 2.89 27.91 -10.70
N THR A 45 2.58 27.17 -9.62
CA THR A 45 1.96 27.73 -8.42
C THR A 45 2.82 27.48 -7.19
N LYS A 46 3.80 28.38 -6.96
CA LYS A 46 4.73 28.42 -5.82
C LYS A 46 5.49 27.12 -5.56
N ILE A 47 6.78 27.13 -5.89
CA ILE A 47 7.77 26.14 -5.46
C ILE A 47 7.61 25.91 -3.95
N ILE A 48 6.98 24.78 -3.61
CA ILE A 48 7.10 24.11 -2.32
C ILE A 48 8.25 23.13 -2.54
N SER A 49 9.46 23.52 -2.15
CA SER A 49 10.57 22.56 -2.07
C SER A 49 10.27 21.63 -0.91
N LEU A 50 10.13 20.34 -1.21
CA LEU A 50 10.05 19.27 -0.22
C LEU A 50 11.41 18.56 -0.18
N ASP A 51 11.86 18.14 1.00
CA ASP A 51 13.04 17.29 1.11
C ASP A 51 12.71 15.81 0.78
N GLU A 52 13.71 14.93 0.86
CA GLU A 52 13.57 13.50 0.53
C GLU A 52 12.52 12.78 1.41
N ASP A 53 12.20 13.35 2.57
CA ASP A 53 11.23 12.84 3.54
C ASP A 53 9.83 13.48 3.39
N GLY A 54 9.67 14.44 2.47
CA GLY A 54 8.39 15.06 2.14
C GLY A 54 7.97 16.19 3.08
N ASP A 55 8.89 16.74 3.87
CA ASP A 55 8.65 17.91 4.71
C ASP A 55 8.94 19.22 3.95
N LEU A 56 8.28 20.31 4.36
CA LEU A 56 8.42 21.64 3.77
C LEU A 56 9.81 22.25 4.03
N ALA A 57 10.71 22.18 3.05
CA ALA A 57 12.00 22.83 3.09
C ALA A 57 11.84 24.35 2.91
N LEU A 58 11.71 25.09 4.02
CA LEU A 58 11.71 26.55 4.02
C LEU A 58 13.13 27.07 3.79
N ALA A 59 13.40 27.57 2.57
CA ALA A 59 14.63 28.30 2.31
C ALA A 59 14.69 29.58 3.17
N ARG A 60 15.56 29.60 4.18
CA ARG A 60 15.93 30.83 4.91
C ARG A 60 16.48 31.84 3.91
N ARG A 61 15.74 32.91 3.61
CA ARG A 61 16.25 34.05 2.86
C ARG A 61 17.42 34.67 3.63
N LYS A 62 18.64 34.53 3.11
CA LYS A 62 19.72 35.48 3.43
C LYS A 62 19.26 36.85 2.92
N GLY A 63 19.36 37.85 3.79
CA GLY A 63 18.82 39.17 3.57
C GLY A 63 19.44 39.89 2.39
N ASP A 64 18.63 40.72 1.75
CA ASP A 64 19.08 42.04 1.37
C ASP A 64 17.91 43.03 1.49
N GLN A 65 18.22 44.23 1.96
CA GLN A 65 17.26 45.27 2.32
C GLN A 65 16.71 45.99 1.07
N ASN A 66 15.48 46.49 1.21
CA ASN A 66 14.76 47.49 0.40
C ASN A 66 13.55 46.92 -0.36
N HIS A 67 12.34 47.11 0.19
CA HIS A 67 11.28 47.91 -0.40
C HIS A 67 10.01 47.84 0.46
N ALA A 68 9.31 48.98 0.49
CA ALA A 68 8.21 49.34 1.37
C ALA A 68 7.03 48.37 1.37
N TYR A 69 6.34 48.33 2.50
CA TYR A 69 5.07 47.66 2.75
C TYR A 69 4.02 48.05 1.70
N ASP A 70 3.66 47.11 0.82
CA ASP A 70 2.42 47.17 0.03
C ASP A 70 1.41 46.18 0.62
N THR A 71 0.57 46.69 1.52
CA THR A 71 -0.64 46.01 1.96
C THR A 71 -1.66 46.11 0.83
N GLY A 72 -1.65 45.13 -0.08
CA GLY A 72 -2.62 45.00 -1.16
C GLY A 72 -4.05 44.79 -0.61
N CYS A 73 -4.74 45.91 -0.38
CA CYS A 73 -6.16 45.99 -0.10
C CYS A 73 -6.94 45.44 -1.30
N GLN A 74 -7.60 44.29 -1.15
CA GLN A 74 -8.59 43.84 -2.13
C GLN A 74 -9.80 44.80 -2.05
N SER A 75 -9.99 45.66 -3.04
CA SER A 75 -11.19 46.49 -3.09
C SER A 75 -12.39 45.59 -3.40
N PHE A 76 -13.27 45.40 -2.43
CA PHE A 76 -14.54 44.72 -2.63
C PHE A 76 -15.55 45.67 -3.27
N LYS A 77 -16.26 45.22 -4.30
CA LYS A 77 -17.40 45.97 -4.86
C LYS A 77 -18.68 45.48 -4.20
N LEU A 78 -19.51 46.42 -3.77
CA LEU A 78 -20.85 46.18 -3.23
C LEU A 78 -21.87 46.53 -4.31
N ASP A 79 -23.04 45.89 -4.32
CA ASP A 79 -24.15 46.28 -5.17
C ASP A 79 -25.03 47.34 -4.48
N ASP A 80 -26.10 47.75 -5.17
CA ASP A 80 -27.00 48.83 -4.73
C ASP A 80 -27.77 48.47 -3.44
N ASP A 81 -27.83 47.18 -3.07
CA ASP A 81 -28.45 46.68 -1.84
C ASP A 81 -27.42 46.50 -0.70
N GLY A 82 -26.13 46.78 -0.97
CA GLY A 82 -25.04 46.68 0.00
C GLY A 82 -24.46 45.28 0.16
N ASP A 83 -24.74 44.36 -0.76
CA ASP A 83 -24.20 43.01 -0.76
C ASP A 83 -22.87 42.93 -1.53
N LEU A 84 -22.00 42.01 -1.10
CA LEU A 84 -20.70 41.76 -1.73
C LEU A 84 -20.86 41.17 -3.13
N VAL A 85 -20.52 41.94 -4.16
CA VAL A 85 -20.51 41.50 -5.56
C VAL A 85 -19.29 40.61 -5.79
N LEU A 86 -19.49 39.32 -5.55
CA LEU A 86 -18.53 38.29 -5.93
C LEU A 86 -18.59 38.11 -7.45
N SER A 87 -17.54 38.52 -8.16
CA SER A 87 -17.36 38.11 -9.55
C SER A 87 -17.34 36.59 -9.58
N ARG A 88 -18.41 35.96 -10.10
CA ARG A 88 -18.49 34.51 -10.26
C ARG A 88 -17.34 34.12 -11.17
N LYS A 89 -16.21 33.68 -10.58
CA LYS A 89 -15.07 33.14 -11.33
C LYS A 89 -15.69 32.13 -12.28
N ARG A 90 -15.71 32.43 -13.59
CA ARG A 90 -15.99 31.42 -14.60
C ARG A 90 -15.03 30.31 -14.21
N LYS A 91 -15.58 29.18 -13.75
CA LYS A 91 -14.77 28.01 -13.40
C LYS A 91 -13.89 27.81 -14.62
N SER A 92 -12.61 28.17 -14.52
CA SER A 92 -11.61 27.52 -15.33
C SER A 92 -11.83 26.07 -15.00
N ARG A 93 -12.58 25.37 -15.87
CA ARG A 93 -12.73 23.93 -15.81
C ARG A 93 -11.36 23.43 -16.25
N VAL A 94 -10.37 23.52 -15.36
CA VAL A 94 -9.31 22.54 -15.35
C VAL A 94 -10.08 21.25 -15.11
N ALA A 95 -10.29 20.49 -16.18
CA ALA A 95 -10.99 19.23 -16.12
C ALA A 95 -10.16 18.37 -15.16
N ARG A 96 -10.57 18.30 -13.89
CA ARG A 96 -10.00 17.34 -12.95
C ARG A 96 -10.34 15.99 -13.55
N SER A 97 -9.34 15.29 -14.05
CA SER A 97 -9.54 13.95 -14.57
C SER A 97 -9.96 13.09 -13.37
N ILE A 98 -11.22 12.65 -13.38
CA ILE A 98 -11.76 11.75 -12.37
C ILE A 98 -11.30 10.37 -12.76
N CYS A 99 -10.56 9.72 -11.87
CA CYS A 99 -10.18 8.34 -12.07
C CYS A 99 -11.17 7.41 -11.37
N LYS A 100 -11.53 6.32 -12.05
CA LYS A 100 -12.45 5.30 -11.54
C LYS A 100 -11.71 3.97 -11.43
N LEU A 101 -11.64 3.45 -10.22
CA LEU A 101 -11.07 2.14 -9.91
C LEU A 101 -12.20 1.19 -9.54
N THR A 102 -12.20 -0.03 -10.10
CA THR A 102 -13.29 -0.99 -9.91
C THR A 102 -12.75 -2.30 -9.38
N VAL A 103 -13.22 -2.72 -8.21
CA VAL A 103 -12.77 -3.93 -7.53
C VAL A 103 -13.95 -4.79 -7.15
N GLN A 104 -13.88 -6.06 -7.52
CA GLN A 104 -14.75 -7.12 -7.04
C GLN A 104 -14.17 -7.74 -5.77
N HIS A 105 -15.00 -7.87 -4.74
CA HIS A 105 -14.64 -8.42 -3.45
C HIS A 105 -15.81 -9.16 -2.79
N SER A 106 -15.51 -10.08 -1.89
CA SER A 106 -16.48 -10.64 -0.96
C SER A 106 -16.76 -9.64 0.16
N ILE A 107 -17.95 -9.74 0.75
CA ILE A 107 -18.39 -8.91 1.88
C ILE A 107 -17.94 -9.52 3.21
N THR A 108 -17.97 -10.85 3.28
CA THR A 108 -17.51 -11.68 4.40
C THR A 108 -16.81 -12.90 3.82
N SER A 109 -15.93 -13.54 4.59
CA SER A 109 -15.26 -14.78 4.16
C SER A 109 -14.93 -15.68 5.35
N SER A 110 -14.76 -16.97 5.07
CA SER A 110 -14.01 -17.86 5.94
C SER A 110 -12.53 -17.49 5.97
N LEU A 111 -11.80 -17.97 6.98
CA LEU A 111 -10.37 -17.71 7.14
C LEU A 111 -9.52 -18.11 5.91
N PRO A 112 -9.75 -19.24 5.22
CA PRO A 112 -9.01 -19.57 3.99
C PRO A 112 -9.27 -18.62 2.82
N ASN A 113 -10.39 -17.87 2.87
CA ASN A 113 -10.87 -17.03 1.77
C ASN A 113 -10.77 -15.53 2.08
N VAL A 114 -10.03 -15.14 3.12
CA VAL A 114 -9.83 -13.72 3.52
C VAL A 114 -9.22 -12.86 2.42
N GLY A 115 -8.47 -13.44 1.49
CA GLY A 115 -7.95 -12.74 0.31
C GLY A 115 -9.03 -12.27 -0.67
N LEU A 116 -10.29 -12.72 -0.53
CA LEU A 116 -11.40 -12.21 -1.34
C LEU A 116 -11.99 -10.89 -0.82
N GLN A 117 -11.69 -10.50 0.42
CA GLN A 117 -12.16 -9.26 1.02
C GLN A 117 -11.18 -8.11 0.80
N VAL A 118 -11.67 -6.87 0.84
CA VAL A 118 -10.82 -5.68 0.93
C VAL A 118 -10.70 -5.29 2.39
N TRP A 119 -9.47 -5.19 2.88
CA TRP A 119 -9.16 -4.85 4.26
C TRP A 119 -8.81 -3.37 4.45
N MET A 120 -8.95 -2.83 5.65
CA MET A 120 -8.71 -1.40 5.91
C MET A 120 -7.26 -0.98 5.64
N ALA A 121 -6.31 -1.85 5.98
CA ALA A 121 -4.91 -1.61 5.68
C ALA A 121 -4.60 -1.56 4.17
N GLU A 122 -5.34 -2.32 3.35
CA GLU A 122 -5.23 -2.27 1.88
C GLU A 122 -5.69 -0.90 1.33
N LEU A 123 -6.76 -0.35 1.91
CA LEU A 123 -7.27 0.98 1.59
C LEU A 123 -6.28 2.09 2.01
N LEU A 124 -5.69 1.96 3.19
CA LEU A 124 -4.63 2.86 3.66
C LEU A 124 -3.39 2.82 2.76
N LEU A 125 -2.93 1.62 2.39
CA LEU A 125 -1.79 1.45 1.50
C LEU A 125 -2.09 2.05 0.12
N SER A 126 -3.30 1.85 -0.38
CA SER A 126 -3.76 2.45 -1.64
C SER A 126 -3.76 3.98 -1.61
N ASP A 127 -4.24 4.59 -0.52
CA ASP A 127 -4.16 6.04 -0.32
C ASP A 127 -2.70 6.55 -0.30
N TYR A 128 -1.81 5.82 0.35
CA TYR A 128 -0.38 6.15 0.38
C TYR A 128 0.23 6.10 -1.03
N LEU A 129 -0.05 5.06 -1.80
CA LEU A 129 0.46 4.89 -3.17
C LEU A 129 -0.08 5.98 -4.10
N LEU A 130 -1.37 6.31 -3.98
CA LEU A 130 -1.97 7.46 -4.68
C LEU A 130 -1.27 8.75 -4.30
N HIS A 131 -1.06 9.00 -3.00
CA HIS A 131 -0.38 10.20 -2.54
C HIS A 131 1.01 10.33 -3.17
N ARG A 132 1.83 9.26 -3.04
CA ARG A 132 3.20 9.20 -3.56
C ARG A 132 3.25 9.40 -5.07
N SER A 133 2.26 8.88 -5.82
CA SER A 133 2.14 9.09 -7.27
C SER A 133 2.07 10.57 -7.69
N PHE A 134 1.57 11.43 -6.80
CA PHE A 134 1.42 12.86 -7.08
C PHE A 134 2.61 13.70 -6.63
N ILE A 135 3.24 13.33 -5.51
CA ILE A 135 4.26 14.16 -4.87
C ILE A 135 5.70 13.70 -5.15
N SER A 136 5.89 12.49 -5.66
CA SER A 136 7.21 11.89 -5.86
C SER A 136 7.26 11.14 -7.20
N SER A 137 8.47 10.84 -7.65
CA SER A 137 8.76 9.92 -8.75
C SER A 137 9.45 8.64 -8.26
N SER A 138 9.49 8.39 -6.94
CA SER A 138 10.20 7.24 -6.35
C SER A 138 9.66 5.89 -6.80
N PHE A 139 8.43 5.86 -7.32
CA PHE A 139 7.74 4.65 -7.80
C PHE A 139 7.50 4.70 -9.31
N ASP A 140 8.08 5.67 -10.02
CA ASP A 140 7.96 5.77 -11.47
C ASP A 140 8.88 4.72 -12.11
N ASP A 141 8.36 3.99 -13.09
CA ASP A 141 9.10 3.00 -13.91
C ASP A 141 9.78 1.85 -13.14
N ILE A 142 9.34 1.57 -11.90
CA ILE A 142 9.90 0.48 -11.08
C ILE A 142 9.25 -0.88 -11.35
N THR A 143 9.91 -1.95 -10.91
CA THR A 143 9.30 -3.27 -10.73
C THR A 143 8.94 -3.47 -9.25
N ALA A 144 7.73 -3.94 -8.97
CA ALA A 144 7.24 -4.17 -7.61
C ALA A 144 6.59 -5.56 -7.45
N LEU A 145 6.61 -6.07 -6.21
CA LEU A 145 5.85 -7.25 -5.79
C LEU A 145 4.85 -6.85 -4.71
N GLU A 146 3.65 -7.42 -4.75
CA GLU A 146 2.68 -7.36 -3.67
C GLU A 146 2.50 -8.76 -3.09
N LEU A 147 2.76 -8.92 -1.80
CA LEU A 147 2.62 -10.18 -1.08
C LEU A 147 1.26 -10.22 -0.39
N GLY A 148 0.49 -11.28 -0.61
CA GLY A 148 -0.86 -11.39 -0.06
C GLY A 148 -1.78 -10.34 -0.67
N ALA A 149 -1.72 -10.20 -1.99
CA ALA A 149 -2.42 -9.16 -2.73
C ALA A 149 -3.95 -9.21 -2.56
N GLY A 150 -4.50 -10.40 -2.27
CA GLY A 150 -5.94 -10.62 -2.15
C GLY A 150 -6.70 -10.15 -3.39
N THR A 151 -7.41 -9.03 -3.25
CA THR A 151 -8.13 -8.39 -4.37
C THR A 151 -7.22 -7.68 -5.39
N GLY A 152 -5.97 -7.38 -5.00
CA GLY A 152 -4.95 -6.69 -5.79
C GLY A 152 -5.12 -5.18 -5.86
N LEU A 153 -5.85 -4.57 -4.91
CA LEU A 153 -6.26 -3.17 -4.99
C LEU A 153 -5.04 -2.23 -4.96
N ALA A 154 -4.14 -2.37 -3.98
CA ALA A 154 -2.97 -1.52 -3.83
C ALA A 154 -1.96 -1.71 -4.98
N GLY A 155 -1.70 -2.94 -5.41
CA GLY A 155 -0.87 -3.20 -6.59
C GLY A 155 -1.46 -2.65 -7.91
N ILE A 156 -2.78 -2.70 -8.11
CA ILE A 156 -3.45 -2.04 -9.25
C ILE A 156 -3.31 -0.51 -9.16
N VAL A 157 -3.38 0.07 -7.96
CA VAL A 157 -3.09 1.50 -7.75
C VAL A 157 -1.66 1.85 -8.16
N LEU A 158 -0.68 1.06 -7.72
CA LEU A 158 0.74 1.27 -8.03
C LEU A 158 1.02 1.15 -9.54
N ALA A 159 0.32 0.27 -10.26
CA ALA A 159 0.49 0.07 -11.69
C ALA A 159 0.21 1.32 -12.54
N ARG A 160 -0.32 2.40 -11.95
CA ARG A 160 -0.43 3.71 -12.63
C ARG A 160 0.91 4.41 -12.88
N ILE A 161 1.95 4.06 -12.12
CA ILE A 161 3.25 4.74 -12.16
C ILE A 161 4.41 3.75 -12.27
N ALA A 162 4.25 2.55 -11.75
CA ALA A 162 5.24 1.50 -11.90
C ALA A 162 5.27 0.98 -13.34
N LYS A 163 6.40 0.35 -13.72
CA LYS A 163 6.57 -0.34 -15.00
C LYS A 163 5.97 -1.74 -14.97
N THR A 164 6.27 -2.49 -13.91
CA THR A 164 5.82 -3.87 -13.73
C THR A 164 5.37 -4.11 -12.30
N VAL A 165 4.21 -4.75 -12.11
CA VAL A 165 3.71 -5.13 -10.78
C VAL A 165 3.35 -6.62 -10.79
N PHE A 166 3.95 -7.37 -9.85
CA PHE A 166 3.59 -8.75 -9.58
C PHE A 166 2.65 -8.81 -8.38
N LEU A 167 1.37 -9.13 -8.62
CA LEU A 167 0.38 -9.38 -7.57
C LEU A 167 0.47 -10.85 -7.19
N THR A 168 0.79 -11.14 -5.93
CA THR A 168 1.06 -12.51 -5.48
C THR A 168 0.19 -12.91 -4.31
N ASP A 169 -0.34 -14.14 -4.37
CA ASP A 169 -1.17 -14.72 -3.31
C ASP A 169 -1.13 -16.27 -3.38
N TYR A 170 -1.82 -16.93 -2.47
CA TYR A 170 -1.99 -18.38 -2.43
C TYR A 170 -3.48 -18.76 -2.54
N GLY A 171 -3.80 -19.62 -3.50
CA GLY A 171 -5.16 -20.11 -3.72
C GLY A 171 -5.76 -19.64 -5.05
N ASN A 172 -6.18 -20.60 -5.87
CA ASN A 172 -6.66 -20.33 -7.24
C ASN A 172 -7.87 -19.40 -7.27
N GLU A 173 -8.77 -19.46 -6.29
CA GLU A 173 -9.97 -18.60 -6.24
C GLU A 173 -9.59 -17.13 -5.98
N ILE A 174 -8.68 -16.88 -5.05
CA ILE A 174 -8.16 -15.54 -4.75
C ILE A 174 -7.42 -14.98 -5.96
N LEU A 175 -6.53 -15.77 -6.56
CA LEU A 175 -5.79 -15.39 -7.77
C LEU A 175 -6.72 -15.15 -8.97
N ASP A 176 -7.78 -15.95 -9.13
CA ASP A 176 -8.83 -15.73 -10.14
C ASP A 176 -9.57 -14.42 -9.91
N ASN A 177 -9.88 -14.07 -8.67
CA ASN A 177 -10.51 -12.80 -8.33
C ASN A 177 -9.57 -11.61 -8.59
N CYS A 178 -8.32 -11.70 -8.14
CA CYS A 178 -7.27 -10.71 -8.40
C CYS A 178 -7.11 -10.46 -9.92
N ALA A 179 -7.00 -11.54 -10.72
CA ALA A 179 -6.91 -11.43 -12.18
C ALA A 179 -8.19 -10.84 -12.82
N LYS A 180 -9.38 -11.03 -12.24
CA LYS A 180 -10.60 -10.33 -12.67
C LYS A 180 -10.51 -8.84 -12.36
N ASN A 181 -10.04 -8.45 -11.18
CA ASN A 181 -9.90 -7.05 -10.78
C ASN A 181 -8.91 -6.27 -11.65
N VAL A 182 -7.80 -6.91 -12.04
CA VAL A 182 -6.86 -6.34 -13.02
C VAL A 182 -7.56 -6.01 -14.33
N ARG A 183 -8.43 -6.92 -14.83
CA ARG A 183 -9.20 -6.69 -16.07
C ARG A 183 -10.28 -5.62 -15.91
N LEU A 184 -10.99 -5.60 -14.78
CA LEU A 184 -12.02 -4.60 -14.47
C LEU A 184 -11.44 -3.19 -14.36
N SER A 185 -10.16 -3.10 -13.99
CA SER A 185 -9.42 -1.85 -13.83
C SER A 185 -8.53 -1.51 -15.01
N SER A 186 -8.74 -2.10 -16.20
CA SER A 186 -7.89 -1.83 -17.38
C SER A 186 -7.88 -0.34 -17.75
N SER A 187 -9.04 0.31 -17.77
CA SER A 187 -9.15 1.76 -18.04
C SER A 187 -8.44 2.64 -16.99
N PHE A 188 -8.14 2.08 -15.82
CA PHE A 188 -7.44 2.74 -14.74
C PHE A 188 -5.92 2.62 -14.87
N SER A 189 -5.43 1.46 -15.36
CA SER A 189 -4.02 1.16 -15.58
C SER A 189 -3.48 1.60 -16.96
N GLU A 190 -4.36 1.85 -17.94
CA GLU A 190 -4.03 2.36 -19.28
C GLU A 190 -3.27 3.70 -19.31
N LEU A 191 -3.12 4.37 -18.16
CA LEU A 191 -2.37 5.62 -18.09
C LEU A 191 -0.84 5.47 -18.17
N ASN A 192 -0.30 4.25 -18.00
CA ASN A 192 1.15 4.04 -18.02
C ASN A 192 1.61 2.71 -18.66
N GLU A 193 0.72 2.00 -19.38
CA GLU A 193 1.01 0.71 -20.05
C GLU A 193 1.72 -0.33 -19.16
N ALA A 194 1.50 -0.27 -17.84
CA ALA A 194 2.21 -1.13 -16.90
C ALA A 194 1.87 -2.61 -17.09
N SER A 195 2.89 -3.46 -16.97
CA SER A 195 2.72 -4.91 -17.03
C SER A 195 2.31 -5.45 -15.66
N ILE A 196 1.07 -5.91 -15.52
CA ILE A 196 0.55 -6.50 -14.28
C ILE A 196 0.48 -8.01 -14.42
N HIS A 197 1.17 -8.73 -13.52
CA HIS A 197 1.21 -10.19 -13.51
C HIS A 197 0.60 -10.71 -12.20
N VAL A 198 -0.37 -11.62 -12.30
CA VAL A 198 -0.92 -12.33 -11.13
C VAL A 198 -0.24 -13.69 -11.03
N ARG A 199 0.45 -13.97 -9.94
CA ARG A 199 1.25 -15.21 -9.77
C ARG A 199 1.05 -15.81 -8.39
N GLU A 200 1.15 -17.14 -8.31
CA GLU A 200 1.06 -17.84 -7.05
C GLU A 200 2.36 -17.68 -6.26
N LEU A 201 2.28 -17.31 -4.98
CA LEU A 201 3.42 -17.30 -4.08
C LEU A 201 2.99 -17.86 -2.73
N ASN A 202 3.28 -19.14 -2.51
CA ASN A 202 3.13 -19.78 -1.21
C ASN A 202 4.33 -19.45 -0.32
N TRP A 203 4.14 -18.66 0.74
CA TRP A 203 5.23 -18.25 1.63
C TRP A 203 5.90 -19.43 2.37
N LYS A 204 5.22 -20.58 2.46
CA LYS A 204 5.77 -21.80 3.07
C LYS A 204 6.72 -22.55 2.13
N GLU A 205 6.81 -22.17 0.87
CA GLU A 205 7.69 -22.78 -0.12
C GLU A 205 9.01 -22.01 -0.29
N SER A 206 9.89 -22.53 -1.16
CA SER A 206 11.16 -21.90 -1.47
C SER A 206 10.99 -20.77 -2.49
N TRP A 207 11.80 -19.71 -2.31
CA TRP A 207 12.06 -18.72 -3.35
C TRP A 207 13.50 -18.89 -3.85
N PRO A 208 13.73 -19.00 -5.17
CA PRO A 208 12.78 -18.82 -6.26
C PRO A 208 11.94 -20.09 -6.48
N PRO A 209 10.72 -19.97 -7.06
CA PRO A 209 9.87 -21.11 -7.33
C PRO A 209 10.48 -22.01 -8.42
N HIS A 210 10.20 -23.31 -8.36
CA HIS A 210 10.62 -24.25 -9.40
C HIS A 210 9.84 -24.02 -10.70
N THR A 211 10.50 -23.56 -11.76
CA THR A 211 9.86 -23.18 -13.03
C THR A 211 9.69 -24.33 -14.03
N GLU A 212 10.22 -25.52 -13.72
CA GLU A 212 10.30 -26.69 -14.60
C GLU A 212 9.33 -27.83 -14.23
N THR A 213 8.20 -27.52 -13.59
CA THR A 213 7.22 -28.53 -13.18
C THR A 213 6.39 -29.06 -14.37
N ILE A 214 6.07 -30.36 -14.33
CA ILE A 214 5.33 -31.09 -15.37
C ILE A 214 3.86 -30.64 -15.46
N GLN A 215 3.28 -30.16 -14.36
CA GLN A 215 1.96 -29.54 -14.31
C GLN A 215 2.09 -28.08 -13.89
N LYS A 216 2.08 -27.19 -14.88
CA LYS A 216 2.07 -25.75 -14.64
C LYS A 216 0.67 -25.30 -14.24
N SER A 217 0.52 -24.80 -13.02
CA SER A 217 -0.69 -24.09 -12.62
C SER A 217 -0.84 -22.82 -13.49
N LYS A 218 -2.08 -22.34 -13.62
CA LYS A 218 -2.42 -21.11 -14.37
C LYS A 218 -1.60 -19.89 -13.92
N TYR A 219 -1.21 -19.88 -12.65
CA TYR A 219 -0.50 -18.78 -11.99
C TYR A 219 0.98 -19.09 -11.70
N SER A 220 1.53 -20.13 -12.36
CA SER A 220 2.94 -20.48 -12.25
C SER A 220 3.85 -19.40 -12.82
N TRP A 221 5.04 -19.29 -12.23
CA TRP A 221 6.06 -18.35 -12.68
C TRP A 221 6.84 -18.89 -13.88
N THR A 222 7.23 -17.98 -14.77
CA THR A 222 8.27 -18.26 -15.76
C THR A 222 9.65 -17.82 -15.25
N ALA A 223 10.73 -18.42 -15.77
CA ALA A 223 12.10 -18.04 -15.38
C ALA A 223 12.40 -16.54 -15.64
N SER A 224 11.85 -15.97 -16.71
CA SER A 224 11.98 -14.54 -17.01
C SER A 224 11.28 -13.67 -15.97
N GLU A 225 10.08 -14.05 -15.55
CA GLU A 225 9.32 -13.32 -14.52
C GLU A 225 9.99 -13.41 -13.15
N VAL A 226 10.53 -14.58 -12.77
CA VAL A 226 11.32 -14.71 -11.53
C VAL A 226 12.52 -13.77 -11.56
N ALA A 227 13.28 -13.76 -12.66
CA ALA A 227 14.43 -12.88 -12.80
C ALA A 227 14.03 -11.38 -12.76
N GLU A 228 12.84 -11.03 -13.27
CA GLU A 228 12.30 -9.67 -13.18
C GLU A 228 11.84 -9.31 -11.78
N ALA A 229 11.13 -10.21 -11.09
CA ALA A 229 10.73 -10.06 -9.71
C ALA A 229 11.93 -9.89 -8.77
N GLU A 230 13.04 -10.59 -9.00
CA GLU A 230 14.28 -10.40 -8.23
C GLU A 230 14.88 -8.99 -8.42
N ARG A 231 14.64 -8.34 -9.58
CA ARG A 231 15.07 -6.95 -9.83
C ARG A 231 14.13 -5.91 -9.21
N ALA A 232 12.99 -6.31 -8.66
CA ALA A 232 12.08 -5.40 -7.98
C ALA A 232 12.80 -4.59 -6.91
N THR A 233 12.37 -3.35 -6.73
CA THR A 233 12.89 -2.42 -5.72
C THR A 233 11.86 -2.12 -4.63
N LEU A 234 10.60 -2.52 -4.85
CA LEU A 234 9.48 -2.29 -3.96
C LEU A 234 8.75 -3.60 -3.67
N ILE A 235 8.45 -3.83 -2.39
CA ILE A 235 7.53 -4.85 -1.94
C ILE A 235 6.37 -4.15 -1.23
N LEU A 236 5.14 -4.59 -1.49
CA LEU A 236 3.93 -4.17 -0.83
C LEU A 236 3.35 -5.36 -0.06
N ALA A 237 2.72 -5.10 1.07
CA ALA A 237 1.87 -6.04 1.76
C ALA A 237 0.84 -5.28 2.60
N ALA A 238 -0.40 -5.76 2.63
CA ALA A 238 -1.46 -5.15 3.41
C ALA A 238 -2.26 -6.20 4.16
N ASP A 239 -2.43 -5.99 5.46
CA ASP A 239 -3.19 -6.85 6.36
C ASP A 239 -2.81 -8.34 6.37
N VAL A 240 -1.53 -8.64 6.10
CA VAL A 240 -0.99 -10.01 6.06
C VAL A 240 -0.60 -10.58 7.43
N ILE A 241 -0.83 -9.81 8.50
CA ILE A 241 -0.46 -10.15 9.88
C ILE A 241 -1.71 -10.54 10.68
N TYR A 242 -2.14 -11.79 10.53
CA TYR A 242 -3.34 -12.31 11.22
C TYR A 242 -3.15 -13.72 11.82
N SER A 243 -2.01 -14.36 11.56
CA SER A 243 -1.63 -15.67 12.11
C SER A 243 -0.12 -15.68 12.37
N ASP A 244 0.30 -16.22 13.51
CA ASP A 244 1.71 -16.24 13.91
C ASP A 244 2.56 -17.11 12.96
N ASP A 245 2.03 -18.26 12.54
CA ASP A 245 2.69 -19.18 11.60
C ASP A 245 2.86 -18.56 10.21
N LEU A 246 1.84 -17.83 9.75
CA LEU A 246 1.90 -17.11 8.48
C LEU A 246 2.82 -15.89 8.58
N THR A 247 2.85 -15.20 9.72
CA THR A 247 3.78 -14.10 9.98
C THR A 247 5.22 -14.59 9.90
N GLU A 248 5.54 -15.73 10.53
CA GLU A 248 6.87 -16.33 10.43
C GLU A 248 7.21 -16.74 8.98
N SER A 249 6.26 -17.35 8.28
CA SER A 249 6.43 -17.69 6.85
C SER A 249 6.67 -16.45 5.98
N LEU A 250 5.95 -15.35 6.26
CA LEU A 250 6.09 -14.07 5.57
C LEU A 250 7.50 -13.49 5.76
N PHE A 251 8.01 -13.44 6.99
CA PHE A 251 9.36 -12.91 7.23
C PHE A 251 10.46 -13.79 6.63
N ASN A 252 10.26 -15.11 6.63
CA ASN A 252 11.16 -16.05 5.94
C ASN A 252 11.19 -15.83 4.42
N ILE A 253 10.05 -15.56 3.78
CA ILE A 253 10.02 -15.27 2.33
C ILE A 253 10.55 -13.87 2.02
N LEU A 254 10.26 -12.87 2.87
CA LEU A 254 10.80 -11.52 2.76
C LEU A 254 12.32 -11.51 2.81
N GLU A 255 12.92 -12.28 3.72
CA GLU A 255 14.37 -12.43 3.80
C GLU A 255 14.94 -12.96 2.48
N LYS A 256 14.32 -13.99 1.89
CA LYS A 256 14.76 -14.55 0.59
C LYS A 256 14.59 -13.54 -0.55
N LEU A 257 13.51 -12.78 -0.59
CA LEU A 257 13.21 -11.79 -1.63
C LEU A 257 14.14 -10.56 -1.54
N MET A 258 14.33 -10.04 -0.33
CA MET A 258 15.12 -8.84 -0.07
C MET A 258 16.63 -9.12 -0.01
N SER A 259 17.04 -10.38 0.20
CA SER A 259 18.45 -10.79 0.12
C SER A 259 18.97 -10.93 -1.32
N ARG A 260 18.10 -10.92 -2.34
CA ARG A 260 18.46 -11.20 -3.74
C ARG A 260 18.19 -10.04 -4.68
N GLY A 261 18.93 -9.97 -5.78
CA GLY A 261 18.77 -8.96 -6.83
C GLY A 261 18.96 -7.54 -6.31
N SER A 262 18.04 -6.64 -6.65
CA SER A 262 18.10 -5.22 -6.26
C SER A 262 17.81 -5.03 -4.76
N GLU A 263 18.30 -3.93 -4.19
CA GLU A 263 17.85 -3.46 -2.88
C GLU A 263 16.35 -3.18 -2.93
N LYS A 264 15.63 -3.68 -1.92
CA LYS A 264 14.17 -3.61 -1.82
C LYS A 264 13.77 -2.89 -0.56
N VAL A 265 12.69 -2.12 -0.65
CA VAL A 265 11.96 -1.56 0.49
C VAL A 265 10.59 -2.19 0.54
N LEU A 266 10.17 -2.65 1.71
CA LEU A 266 8.81 -3.12 1.98
C LEU A 266 7.97 -1.97 2.52
N TYR A 267 6.78 -1.75 1.98
CA TYR A 267 5.72 -1.00 2.65
C TYR A 267 4.66 -1.97 3.13
N LEU A 268 4.50 -2.06 4.45
CA LEU A 268 3.55 -2.94 5.11
C LEU A 268 2.48 -2.09 5.80
N ALA A 269 1.24 -2.22 5.36
CA ALA A 269 0.10 -1.67 6.09
C ALA A 269 -0.57 -2.78 6.92
N LEU A 270 -1.01 -2.46 8.13
CA LEU A 270 -1.69 -3.43 9.00
C LEU A 270 -2.69 -2.73 9.92
N GLU A 271 -3.71 -3.47 10.37
CA GLU A 271 -4.62 -3.07 11.42
C GLU A 271 -4.35 -3.90 12.69
N LYS A 272 -4.19 -3.27 13.85
CA LYS A 272 -4.02 -4.01 15.10
C LYS A 272 -5.33 -4.67 15.49
N ARG A 273 -5.34 -6.00 15.49
CA ARG A 273 -6.45 -6.80 15.99
C ARG A 273 -6.22 -7.24 17.41
N TYR A 274 -7.12 -6.83 18.32
CA TYR A 274 -7.05 -7.16 19.74
C TYR A 274 -7.99 -8.31 20.04
N ASN A 275 -7.42 -9.42 20.50
CA ASN A 275 -8.16 -10.61 20.90
C ASN A 275 -7.85 -10.94 22.36
N PHE A 276 -8.80 -11.53 23.07
CA PHE A 276 -8.53 -12.06 24.40
C PHE A 276 -7.68 -13.33 24.28
N SER A 277 -6.49 -13.33 24.85
CA SER A 277 -5.60 -14.48 24.91
C SER A 277 -5.86 -15.26 26.19
N LEU A 278 -6.12 -16.56 26.07
CA LEU A 278 -6.25 -17.44 27.24
C LEU A 278 -4.92 -17.65 27.95
N ASP A 279 -3.81 -17.61 27.21
CA ASP A 279 -2.47 -17.79 27.76
C ASP A 279 -2.03 -16.57 28.59
N ASP A 280 -2.35 -15.37 28.10
CA ASP A 280 -2.02 -14.11 28.78
C ASP A 280 -3.10 -13.67 29.77
N LEU A 281 -4.29 -14.27 29.69
CA LEU A 281 -5.50 -13.87 30.43
C LEU A 281 -5.83 -12.37 30.27
N ASP A 282 -5.50 -11.80 29.11
CA ASP A 282 -5.65 -10.37 28.81
C ASP A 282 -5.98 -10.14 27.32
N VAL A 283 -6.42 -8.92 27.00
CA VAL A 283 -6.66 -8.46 25.63
C VAL A 283 -5.34 -8.02 24.99
N VAL A 284 -4.90 -8.76 23.98
CA VAL A 284 -3.60 -8.61 23.36
C VAL A 284 -3.71 -8.60 21.84
N ALA A 285 -2.79 -7.87 21.19
CA ALA A 285 -2.64 -7.89 19.74
C ALA A 285 -1.53 -8.87 19.35
N ASN A 286 -1.79 -10.18 19.45
CA ASN A 286 -0.77 -11.22 19.27
C ASN A 286 -0.06 -11.14 17.92
N GLY A 287 -0.80 -11.01 16.82
CA GLY A 287 -0.21 -10.85 15.50
C GLY A 287 0.72 -9.63 15.42
N TYR A 288 0.33 -8.51 16.05
CA TYR A 288 1.17 -7.32 16.12
C TYR A 288 2.45 -7.55 16.95
N ALA A 289 2.35 -8.20 18.10
CA ALA A 289 3.50 -8.55 18.94
C ALA A 289 4.47 -9.48 18.18
N LYS A 290 3.95 -10.49 17.46
CA LYS A 290 4.74 -11.39 16.61
C LYS A 290 5.43 -10.61 15.49
N PHE A 291 4.72 -9.73 14.79
CA PHE A 291 5.32 -8.83 13.79
C PHE A 291 6.48 -8.01 14.36
N ARG A 292 6.29 -7.38 15.51
CA ARG A 292 7.30 -6.56 16.20
C ARG A 292 8.51 -7.37 16.69
N SER A 293 8.39 -8.69 16.84
CA SER A 293 9.54 -9.55 17.15
C SER A 293 10.52 -9.68 15.97
N PHE A 294 10.04 -9.53 14.73
CA PHE A 294 10.88 -9.58 13.52
C PHE A 294 11.36 -8.20 13.08
N CYS A 295 10.58 -7.14 13.33
CA CYS A 295 10.85 -5.79 12.87
C CYS A 295 11.17 -4.85 14.03
N LYS A 296 12.41 -4.35 14.07
CA LYS A 296 12.90 -3.39 15.07
C LYS A 296 12.78 -1.96 14.55
N ASP A 297 12.62 -0.99 15.44
CA ASP A 297 12.59 0.42 15.03
C ASP A 297 14.00 0.91 14.62
N ASP A 298 14.09 1.83 13.65
CA ASP A 298 15.36 2.38 13.17
C ASP A 298 16.23 3.02 14.28
N GLU A 299 15.60 3.61 15.29
CA GLU A 299 16.30 4.20 16.45
C GLU A 299 16.89 3.14 17.40
N GLU A 300 16.31 1.94 17.49
CA GLU A 300 16.83 0.83 18.31
C GLU A 300 18.04 0.14 17.67
N CYS A 301 18.28 0.35 16.37
CA CYS A 301 19.42 -0.19 15.65
C CYS A 301 20.70 0.66 15.76
N ARG A 302 20.64 1.82 16.42
CA ARG A 302 21.83 2.65 16.70
C ARG A 302 22.44 2.21 18.04
N MET A 303 23.51 1.41 17.97
CA MET A 303 24.49 0.97 19.01
C MET A 303 24.39 -0.51 19.45
N PRO A 304 25.51 -1.18 19.82
CA PRO A 304 26.84 -1.22 19.21
C PRO A 304 27.19 -2.63 18.67
N ASP A 305 27.82 -2.70 17.48
CA ASP A 305 28.71 -3.72 16.89
C ASP A 305 28.60 -5.24 17.15
N ASP A 306 27.66 -5.80 17.93
CA ASP A 306 27.78 -7.18 18.42
C ASP A 306 26.53 -8.08 18.34
N VAL A 307 25.57 -7.77 17.46
CA VAL A 307 24.50 -8.74 17.12
C VAL A 307 24.49 -9.04 15.63
N LEU A 308 25.17 -10.14 15.30
CA LEU A 308 25.44 -10.71 13.98
C LEU A 308 24.24 -11.47 13.37
N LEU A 309 23.08 -10.83 13.21
CA LEU A 309 21.98 -11.40 12.42
C LEU A 309 21.38 -10.37 11.46
N PRO A 310 20.97 -10.79 10.25
CA PRO A 310 20.16 -9.91 9.41
C PRO A 310 18.90 -9.52 10.18
N CYS A 311 18.53 -8.25 10.11
CA CYS A 311 17.34 -7.75 10.79
C CYS A 311 16.50 -6.87 9.87
N PHE A 312 15.19 -6.94 10.07
CA PHE A 312 14.26 -6.01 9.46
C PHE A 312 14.19 -4.76 10.32
N VAL A 313 14.47 -3.63 9.69
CA VAL A 313 14.45 -2.31 10.33
C VAL A 313 13.27 -1.54 9.78
N GLY A 314 12.34 -1.20 10.67
CA GLY A 314 11.08 -0.54 10.38
C GLY A 314 11.10 0.92 10.79
N GLU A 315 10.41 1.72 10.00
CA GLU A 315 10.08 3.11 10.26
C GLU A 315 8.57 3.26 10.10
N GLN A 316 7.88 3.69 11.16
CA GLN A 316 6.44 3.96 11.09
C GLN A 316 6.19 5.28 10.36
N ILE A 317 5.32 5.24 9.35
CA ILE A 317 4.91 6.42 8.60
C ILE A 317 3.70 7.05 9.30
N ASP A 318 3.77 8.36 9.52
CA ASP A 318 2.64 9.13 10.04
C ASP A 318 1.49 9.19 9.02
N ILE A 319 0.46 8.36 9.25
CA ILE A 319 -0.70 8.26 8.37
C ILE A 319 -1.54 9.53 8.32
N PHE A 320 -1.42 10.44 9.30
CA PHE A 320 -2.14 11.72 9.30
C PHE A 320 -1.56 12.72 8.29
N LYS A 321 -0.30 12.54 7.87
CA LYS A 321 0.31 13.31 6.78
C LYS A 321 -0.18 12.87 5.40
N ILE A 322 -0.79 11.70 5.28
CA ILE A 322 -1.27 11.14 4.00
C ILE A 322 -2.72 11.62 3.78
N PRO A 323 -3.05 12.33 2.69
CA PRO A 323 -4.44 12.65 2.38
C PRO A 323 -5.27 11.37 2.16
N GLN A 324 -6.54 11.42 2.52
CA GLN A 324 -7.47 10.33 2.27
C GLN A 324 -8.15 10.52 0.91
N TYR A 325 -7.78 9.67 -0.06
CA TYR A 325 -8.31 9.71 -1.42
C TYR A 325 -9.54 8.82 -1.58
N ILE A 326 -9.51 7.63 -0.97
CA ILE A 326 -10.63 6.69 -0.90
C ILE A 326 -11.56 7.12 0.24
N ARG A 327 -12.82 7.40 -0.07
CA ARG A 327 -13.79 8.00 0.88
C ARG A 327 -14.68 6.96 1.55
N GLU A 328 -14.63 5.74 1.06
CA GLU A 328 -15.50 4.64 1.44
C GLU A 328 -15.09 3.97 2.77
N TYR A 329 -14.07 4.47 3.46
CA TYR A 329 -13.59 3.96 4.75
C TYR A 329 -13.16 5.08 5.71
N GLU A 330 -12.98 4.78 6.99
CA GLU A 330 -12.46 5.72 7.99
C GLU A 330 -11.16 5.19 8.58
N ARG A 331 -10.14 6.06 8.74
CA ARG A 331 -8.87 5.63 9.34
C ARG A 331 -8.99 5.49 10.85
N GLY A 332 -8.96 4.26 11.34
CA GLY A 332 -8.87 3.94 12.76
C GLY A 332 -7.50 4.28 13.36
N ARG A 333 -7.44 4.33 14.69
CA ARG A 333 -6.18 4.54 15.45
C ARG A 333 -5.24 3.33 15.41
N ASP A 334 -5.81 2.18 15.07
CA ASP A 334 -5.13 0.90 15.05
C ASP A 334 -4.54 0.56 13.68
N LEU A 335 -4.77 1.43 12.68
CA LEU A 335 -4.14 1.32 11.37
C LEU A 335 -2.73 1.92 11.40
N GLU A 336 -1.78 1.16 10.88
CA GLU A 336 -0.40 1.58 10.77
C GLU A 336 0.15 1.31 9.38
N LEU A 337 1.11 2.14 8.98
CA LEU A 337 1.89 1.97 7.77
C LEU A 337 3.37 1.98 8.13
N TRP A 338 4.10 0.96 7.69
CA TRP A 338 5.50 0.75 8.00
C TRP A 338 6.34 0.73 6.73
N ARG A 339 7.46 1.44 6.73
CA ARG A 339 8.53 1.32 5.75
C ARG A 339 9.63 0.45 6.34
N ILE A 340 9.91 -0.68 5.71
CA ILE A 340 10.81 -1.71 6.24
C ILE A 340 11.95 -1.97 5.27
N ARG A 341 13.18 -1.96 5.80
CA ARG A 341 14.43 -2.30 5.10
C ARG A 341 15.01 -3.59 5.68
N TYR A 342 15.72 -4.34 4.85
CA TYR A 342 16.42 -5.56 5.26
C TYR A 342 17.93 -5.32 5.32
N CYS A 343 18.51 -5.36 6.51
CA CYS A 343 19.93 -5.17 6.71
C CYS A 343 20.68 -6.50 6.53
N LYS A 344 21.35 -6.68 5.39
CA LYS A 344 22.19 -7.85 5.14
C LYS A 344 23.41 -7.83 6.07
N LYS A 345 23.82 -9.02 6.51
CA LYS A 345 25.09 -9.20 7.24
C LYS A 345 26.24 -8.61 6.43
N ARG A 346 27.05 -7.73 7.03
CA ARG A 346 28.36 -7.40 6.46
C ARG A 346 29.21 -8.66 6.54
N SER A 347 29.59 -9.22 5.39
CA SER A 347 30.66 -10.21 5.33
C SER A 347 31.89 -9.60 6.01
N PRO A 348 32.59 -10.30 6.91
CA PRO A 348 33.90 -9.85 7.36
C PRO A 348 34.76 -9.65 6.12
N LEU A 349 35.39 -8.48 6.00
CA LEU A 349 36.42 -8.25 5.00
C LEU A 349 37.48 -9.34 5.21
N VAL A 350 37.58 -10.27 4.25
CA VAL A 350 38.65 -11.30 4.22
C VAL A 350 39.89 -10.69 3.63
#